data_AF-A0YVX4-F1
#
_entry.id   AF-A0YVX4-F1
#
_cell.length_a   1.000
_cell.length_b   1.000
_cell.length_c   1.000
_cell.angle_alpha   90.00
_cell.angle_beta   90.00
_cell.angle_gamma   90.00
#
_symmetry.space_group_name_H-M   'P 1'
#
loop_
_entity.id
_entity.type
_entity.pdbx_description
1 polymer ?
#
loop_
_entity_poly.entity_id
_entity_poly.type
_entity_poly.pdbx_seq_one_letter_code
_entity_poly.pdbx_strand_id
1 'polypeptide(L)' 'MAGDTGERPFGDIITSVRYWVIHSITIPALFVAGWLFVSTGLAYDAFGTPRPDEYFPTQERQE' A
#
# COMPACT_ATOMS: atom_id res chain seq x y z
N MET A 1 -12.08 -23.02 29.93
CA MET A 1 -13.08 -22.28 29.14
C MET A 1 -12.56 -22.26 27.71
N ALA A 2 -13.30 -22.80 26.76
CA ALA A 2 -12.92 -22.74 25.35
C ALA A 2 -13.33 -21.36 24.82
N GLY A 3 -12.39 -20.58 24.28
CA GLY A 3 -12.67 -19.26 23.70
C GLY A 3 -11.65 -18.17 23.97
N ASP A 4 -10.54 -18.45 24.67
CA ASP A 4 -9.45 -17.50 24.88
C ASP A 4 -8.13 -18.12 24.41
N THR A 5 -7.52 -17.49 23.41
CA THR A 5 -6.22 -17.87 22.81
C THR A 5 -5.06 -17.07 23.41
N GLY A 6 -5.32 -16.15 24.33
CA GLY A 6 -4.32 -15.40 25.10
C GLY A 6 -3.93 -14.05 24.50
N GLU A 7 -4.43 -13.68 23.32
CA GLU A 7 -4.20 -12.37 22.72
C GLU A 7 -5.09 -11.29 23.37
N ARG A 8 -4.60 -10.06 23.32
CA ARG A 8 -5.39 -8.91 23.73
C ARG A 8 -6.60 -8.74 22.78
N PRO A 9 -7.83 -8.63 23.30
CA PRO A 9 -9.01 -8.41 22.46
C PRO A 9 -8.88 -7.17 21.57
N PHE A 10 -9.36 -7.25 20.32
CA PHE A 10 -9.28 -6.13 19.38
C PHE A 10 -10.00 -4.87 19.88
N GLY A 11 -11.14 -5.02 20.57
CA GLY A 11 -11.87 -3.90 21.16
C GLY A 11 -10.99 -3.06 22.10
N ASP A 12 -10.17 -3.70 22.91
CA ASP A 12 -9.24 -3.03 23.83
C ASP A 12 -8.08 -2.36 23.08
N ILE A 13 -7.66 -2.95 21.96
CA ILE A 13 -6.58 -2.40 21.13
C ILE A 13 -7.04 -1.11 20.45
N ILE A 14 -8.13 -1.17 19.68
CA ILE A 14 -8.60 -0.04 18.85
C ILE A 14 -9.20 1.11 19.66
N THR A 15 -9.58 0.89 20.92
CA THR A 15 -10.06 1.97 21.81
C THR A 15 -8.93 2.56 22.66
N SER A 16 -7.73 1.99 22.63
CA SER A 16 -6.60 2.49 23.43
C SER A 16 -5.92 3.72 22.79
N VAL A 17 -5.62 4.72 23.62
CA VAL A 17 -4.90 5.94 23.19
C VAL A 17 -3.53 5.58 22.59
N ARG A 18 -2.80 4.65 23.22
CA ARG A 18 -1.48 4.21 22.73
C ARG A 18 -1.54 3.66 21.31
N TYR A 19 -2.60 2.91 20.97
CA TYR A 19 -2.77 2.40 19.62
C TYR A 19 -2.87 3.54 18.61
N TRP A 20 -3.69 4.56 18.89
CA TRP A 20 -3.87 5.69 17.98
C TRP A 20 -2.70 6.66 17.95
N VAL A 21 -1.94 6.85 19.03
CA VAL A 21 -0.69 7.64 19.00
C VAL A 21 0.29 7.05 17.97
N ILE A 22 0.37 5.73 17.87
CA ILE A 22 1.24 5.05 16.90
C ILE A 22 0.60 5.06 15.50
N HIS A 23 -0.66 4.60 15.41
CA HIS A 23 -1.30 4.33 14.13
C HIS A 23 -1.78 5.58 13.39
N SER A 24 -1.96 6.71 14.08
CA SER A 24 -2.20 8.00 13.43
C SER A 24 -1.02 8.50 12.60
N ILE A 25 0.19 7.95 12.80
CA ILE A 25 1.37 8.27 12.00
C ILE A 25 1.66 7.13 11.02
N THR A 26 1.68 5.88 11.47
CA THR A 26 2.08 4.75 10.62
C THR A 26 1.07 4.46 9.50
N ILE A 27 -0.25 4.61 9.75
CA ILE A 27 -1.27 4.39 8.71
C ILE A 27 -1.16 5.44 7.60
N PRO A 28 -1.17 6.77 7.88
CA PRO A 28 -0.98 7.77 6.83
C PRO A 28 0.37 7.65 6.13
N ALA A 29 1.44 7.30 6.84
CA ALA A 29 2.75 7.10 6.24
C ALA A 29 2.75 5.96 5.21
N LEU A 30 2.16 4.81 5.53
CA LEU A 30 2.00 3.70 4.58
C LEU A 30 1.11 4.08 3.40
N PHE A 31 0.04 4.84 3.64
CA PHE A 31 -0.83 5.34 2.58
C PHE A 31 -0.07 6.24 1.59
N VAL A 32 0.70 7.21 2.11
CA VAL A 32 1.53 8.10 1.28
C VAL A 32 2.64 7.33 0.56
N ALA A 33 3.25 6.33 1.21
CA ALA A 33 4.24 5.49 0.55
C ALA A 33 3.63 4.74 -0.65
N GLY A 34 2.44 4.15 -0.50
CA GLY A 34 1.71 3.51 -1.60
C GLY A 34 1.33 4.50 -2.71
N TRP A 35 0.90 5.71 -2.34
CA TRP A 35 0.64 6.77 -3.31
C TRP A 35 1.89 7.16 -4.11
N LEU A 36 3.01 7.37 -3.44
CA LEU A 36 4.29 7.70 -4.08
C LEU A 36 4.78 6.56 -4.98
N PHE A 37 4.59 5.31 -4.56
CA PHE A 37 4.97 4.14 -5.35
C PHE A 37 4.32 4.13 -6.75
N VAL A 38 3.06 4.55 -6.86
CA VAL A 38 2.36 4.66 -8.16
C VAL A 38 2.65 5.99 -8.84
N SER A 39 2.51 7.12 -8.15
CA SER A 39 2.61 8.47 -8.74
C SER A 39 4.01 8.82 -9.26
N THR A 40 5.06 8.19 -8.75
CA THR A 40 6.43 8.35 -9.26
C THR A 40 6.74 7.50 -10.49
N GLY A 41 5.85 6.57 -10.86
CA GLY A 41 6.07 5.63 -11.95
C GLY A 41 6.77 4.33 -11.54
N LEU A 42 7.30 4.24 -10.31
CA LEU A 42 8.08 3.08 -9.85
C LEU A 42 7.31 1.76 -9.96
N ALA A 43 5.99 1.77 -9.74
CA ALA A 43 5.16 0.58 -9.90
C ALA A 43 5.21 0.01 -11.34
N TYR A 44 5.20 0.87 -12.36
CA TYR A 44 5.26 0.43 -13.76
C TYR A 44 6.63 -0.17 -14.06
N ASP A 45 7.69 0.48 -13.61
CA ASP A 45 9.07 0.06 -13.84
C ASP A 45 9.40 -1.25 -13.10
N ALA A 46 8.94 -1.39 -11.84
CA ALA A 46 9.20 -2.56 -11.01
C ALA A 46 8.51 -3.84 -11.50
N PHE A 47 7.30 -3.70 -12.06
CA PHE A 47 6.49 -4.83 -12.52
C PHE A 47 6.44 -4.98 -14.04
N GLY A 48 7.08 -4.08 -14.80
CA GLY A 48 7.02 -4.08 -16.26
C GLY A 48 5.59 -3.90 -16.82
N THR A 49 4.72 -3.23 -16.06
CA THR A 49 3.36 -2.94 -16.54
C THR A 49 3.46 -1.76 -17.50
N PRO A 50 2.97 -1.88 -18.75
CA PRO A 50 3.00 -0.76 -19.68
C PRO A 50 2.12 0.37 -19.16
N ARG A 51 2.62 1.60 -19.26
CA ARG A 51 1.81 2.81 -19.11
C ARG A 51 0.80 2.91 -20.26
N PRO A 52 -0.26 3.73 -20.15
CA PRO A 52 -1.28 3.85 -21.20
C PRO A 52 -0.74 4.14 -22.61
N ASP A 53 0.42 4.79 -22.71
CA ASP A 53 1.12 5.15 -23.95
C ASP A 53 2.21 4.14 -24.38
N GLU A 54 2.47 3.10 -23.58
CA GLU A 54 3.55 2.12 -23.82
C GLU A 54 3.04 0.76 -24.32
N TYR A 55 1.72 0.60 -24.52
CA TYR A 55 1.15 -0.65 -25.02
C TYR A 55 1.59 -1.00 -26.45
N PHE A 56 1.79 0.01 -27.31
CA PHE A 56 2.15 -0.17 -28.70
C PHE A 56 3.27 0.80 -29.10
N PRO A 57 4.22 0.40 -29.96
CA PRO A 57 5.21 1.30 -30.51
C PRO A 57 4.52 2.45 -31.26
N THR A 58 4.86 3.70 -30.92
CA THR A 58 4.36 4.90 -31.62
C THR A 58 4.98 5.08 -33.01
N GLN A 59 6.09 4.40 -33.29
CA GLN A 59 6.65 4.28 -34.63
C GLN A 59 6.20 2.95 -35.23
N GLU A 60 5.64 2.97 -36.45
CA GLU A 60 5.50 1.74 -37.25
C GLU A 60 6.85 1.05 -37.26
N ARG A 61 6.90 -0.19 -36.76
CA ARG A 61 8.09 -1.03 -36.88
C ARG A 61 8.34 -1.20 -38.38
N GLN A 62 9.28 -0.44 -38.93
CA GLN A 62 9.78 -0.67 -40.29
C GLN A 62 10.63 -1.93 -40.23
N GLU A 63 10.03 -3.05 -40.63
CA GLU A 63 10.75 -4.25 -41.05
C GLU A 63 11.10 -4.14 -42.54
#